data_AF-A0A0S4QQ19-F1
#
_entry.id   AF-A0A0S4QQ19-F1
#
_cell.length_a   1.000
_cell.length_b   1.000
_cell.length_c   1.000
_cell.angle_alpha   90.00
_cell.angle_beta   90.00
_cell.angle_gamma   90.00
#
_symmetry.space_group_name_H-M   'P 1'
#
loop_
_entity.id
_entity.type
_entity.pdbx_description
1 polymer ?
#
loop_
_entity_poly.entity_id
_entity_poly.type
_entity_poly.pdbx_seq_one_letter_code
_entity_poly.pdbx_strand_id
1 'polypeptide(L)'
;MALATTSGPAATTPGRASPPAPAEGRAALALLFRRAGFGARPDELDAAEKAGFEATVDSLLRARDRPDPAAAAPPDLDQEADHRPPDLADKAARAAYAKGLRERTEALIGWWLRRMVATADPVTEKLTLFWHGHFATSIQKVRSPALMLAQNEILRRAGRGRFDELTLAVAQDPAMLLWLDAGRNVKANANENFARELMELFTLGIGAYGETDVREAARAFTGWRADRSGRFTVLARQHDSGTKTVLGHTGNLGGEDVIDLVTHAPASPRWVCSRLWSRYAAPVAPGDPAIAGLLAAYGPGLDTGAALRALLLAPGLRATAGGLVVQPVEYVVGVLRALRLAVPEPGAATGAAGAAAPSRLIAVLRGLGQVPFVPPSVGGWPAGGAWLTTAASLTRTRFATAVTGLADLSPVADVPPGERVDAVARLLSVPAWSTRTRDALSAARDDPRQLVTLALLAPEYVVT
;
A
#
# COMPACT_ATOMS: atom_id res chain seq x y z
N MET A 1 -34.97 -13.15 -77.66
CA MET A 1 -33.75 -12.71 -78.37
C MET A 1 -32.68 -12.52 -77.32
N ALA A 2 -31.65 -13.36 -77.36
CA ALA A 2 -30.59 -13.43 -76.35
C ALA A 2 -29.74 -12.16 -76.32
N LEU A 3 -29.38 -11.68 -75.13
CA LEU A 3 -28.20 -10.85 -74.93
C LEU A 3 -27.55 -11.23 -73.60
N ALA A 4 -26.36 -11.82 -73.72
CA ALA A 4 -25.47 -12.21 -72.65
C ALA A 4 -24.78 -10.96 -72.06
N THR A 5 -24.69 -10.90 -70.72
CA THR A 5 -23.83 -9.94 -70.02
C THR A 5 -22.70 -10.70 -69.34
N THR A 6 -21.49 -10.44 -69.82
CA THR A 6 -20.21 -10.94 -69.31
C THR A 6 -19.88 -10.41 -67.92
N SER A 7 -19.54 -11.31 -67.00
CA SER A 7 -19.00 -11.04 -65.67
C SER A 7 -17.50 -10.71 -65.73
N GLY A 8 -17.09 -9.54 -65.24
CA GLY A 8 -15.69 -9.22 -64.94
C GLY A 8 -15.29 -9.66 -63.52
N PRO A 9 -14.00 -9.91 -63.23
CA PRO A 9 -13.57 -10.41 -61.93
C PRO A 9 -13.62 -9.30 -60.87
N ALA A 10 -14.20 -9.62 -59.71
CA ALA A 10 -14.20 -8.75 -58.54
C ALA A 10 -12.77 -8.64 -57.98
N ALA A 11 -12.24 -7.42 -57.94
CA ALA A 11 -10.98 -7.11 -57.29
C ALA A 11 -11.13 -7.32 -55.77
N THR A 12 -10.39 -8.28 -55.21
CA THR A 12 -10.19 -8.44 -53.77
C THR A 12 -9.42 -7.26 -53.22
N THR A 13 -10.11 -6.41 -52.45
CA THR A 13 -9.48 -5.36 -51.64
C THR A 13 -8.66 -6.02 -50.51
N PRO A 14 -7.37 -5.69 -50.35
CA PRO A 14 -6.60 -6.19 -49.22
C PRO A 14 -7.19 -5.64 -47.92
N GLY A 15 -7.44 -6.51 -46.94
CA GLY A 15 -7.90 -6.13 -45.62
C GLY A 15 -6.98 -5.06 -45.03
N ARG A 16 -7.56 -3.90 -44.69
CA ARG A 16 -6.91 -2.90 -43.85
C ARG A 16 -6.57 -3.60 -42.53
N ALA A 17 -5.28 -3.82 -42.30
CA ALA A 17 -4.79 -4.08 -40.96
C ALA A 17 -5.33 -2.96 -40.06
N SER A 18 -5.99 -3.35 -38.96
CA SER A 18 -6.38 -2.39 -37.93
C SER A 18 -5.16 -1.56 -37.55
N PRO A 19 -5.29 -0.22 -37.45
CA PRO A 19 -4.17 0.60 -37.00
C PRO A 19 -3.75 0.13 -35.60
N PRO A 20 -2.44 0.16 -35.26
CA PRO A 20 -2.01 -0.03 -33.89
C PRO A 20 -2.77 0.97 -33.01
N ALA A 21 -3.25 0.51 -31.85
CA ALA A 21 -3.87 1.39 -30.86
C ALA A 21 -2.97 2.62 -30.62
N PRO A 22 -3.54 3.81 -30.37
CA PRO A 22 -2.74 5.01 -30.14
C PRO A 22 -1.69 4.70 -29.08
N ALA A 23 -0.41 4.97 -29.36
CA ALA A 23 0.66 4.82 -28.39
C ALA A 23 0.22 5.52 -27.10
N GLU A 24 -0.03 4.73 -26.05
CA GLU A 24 -0.48 5.26 -24.78
C GLU A 24 0.63 6.15 -24.23
N GLY A 25 0.35 7.46 -24.12
CA GLY A 25 1.39 8.44 -23.87
C GLY A 25 2.09 8.23 -22.52
N ARG A 26 3.36 8.66 -22.44
CA ARG A 26 4.22 8.66 -21.23
C ARG A 26 3.51 9.08 -19.94
N ALA A 27 2.57 10.01 -20.04
CA ALA A 27 1.74 10.47 -18.92
C ALA A 27 0.94 9.35 -18.25
N ALA A 28 0.30 8.47 -19.05
CA ALA A 28 -0.48 7.36 -18.55
C ALA A 28 0.43 6.32 -17.87
N LEU A 29 1.60 6.06 -18.43
CA LEU A 29 2.60 5.17 -17.82
C LEU A 29 3.15 5.74 -16.51
N ALA A 30 3.47 7.03 -16.45
CA ALA A 30 3.90 7.69 -15.22
C ALA A 30 2.85 7.60 -14.11
N LEU A 31 1.57 7.81 -14.45
CA LEU A 31 0.46 7.59 -13.53
C LEU A 31 0.39 6.13 -13.09
N LEU A 32 0.47 5.18 -14.01
CA LEU A 32 0.46 3.74 -13.71
C LEU A 32 1.53 3.38 -12.68
N PHE A 33 2.78 3.79 -12.86
CA PHE A 33 3.85 3.49 -11.90
C PHE A 33 3.64 4.15 -10.52
N ARG A 34 2.99 5.31 -10.46
CA ARG A 34 2.61 5.96 -9.19
C ARG A 34 1.48 5.22 -8.48
N ARG A 35 0.52 4.66 -9.24
CA ARG A 35 -0.61 3.89 -8.68
C ARG A 35 -0.18 2.48 -8.29
N ALA A 36 0.43 1.76 -9.21
CA ALA A 36 0.86 0.39 -9.04
C ALA A 36 2.04 0.27 -8.07
N GLY A 37 2.87 1.32 -7.92
CA GLY A 37 4.07 1.28 -7.09
C GLY A 37 4.35 2.61 -6.41
N PHE A 38 5.64 2.98 -6.37
CA PHE A 38 6.12 4.21 -5.74
C PHE A 38 6.71 5.17 -6.79
N GLY A 39 6.18 5.15 -8.01
CA GLY A 39 6.73 5.88 -9.14
C GLY A 39 7.85 5.12 -9.87
N ALA A 40 8.15 5.59 -11.08
CA ALA A 40 9.17 5.04 -11.95
C ALA A 40 10.42 5.92 -11.98
N ARG A 41 11.57 5.29 -12.17
CA ARG A 41 12.78 5.96 -12.66
C ARG A 41 12.65 6.25 -14.16
N PRO A 42 13.42 7.21 -14.71
CA PRO A 42 13.36 7.55 -16.14
C PRO A 42 13.55 6.35 -17.08
N ASP A 43 14.49 5.46 -16.76
CA ASP A 43 14.78 4.23 -17.50
C ASP A 43 13.62 3.23 -17.50
N GLU A 44 12.86 3.15 -16.40
CA GLU A 44 11.68 2.29 -16.29
C GLU A 44 10.53 2.81 -17.17
N LEU A 45 10.36 4.14 -17.26
CA LEU A 45 9.37 4.75 -18.17
C LEU A 45 9.75 4.57 -19.63
N ASP A 46 11.02 4.77 -19.99
CA ASP A 46 11.50 4.59 -21.37
C ASP A 46 11.29 3.14 -21.84
N ALA A 47 11.52 2.16 -20.95
CA ALA A 47 11.25 0.76 -21.22
C ALA A 47 9.74 0.47 -21.36
N ALA A 48 8.91 1.08 -20.50
CA ALA A 48 7.46 0.92 -20.54
C ALA A 48 6.83 1.53 -21.79
N GLU A 49 7.32 2.67 -22.28
CA GLU A 49 6.84 3.28 -23.54
C GLU A 49 7.10 2.36 -24.73
N LYS A 50 8.24 1.68 -24.76
CA LYS A 50 8.56 0.69 -25.81
C LYS A 50 7.66 -0.54 -25.72
N ALA A 51 7.27 -0.94 -24.51
CA ALA A 51 6.43 -2.12 -24.28
C ALA A 51 4.94 -1.88 -24.51
N GLY A 52 4.44 -0.66 -24.24
CA GLY A 52 3.02 -0.32 -24.21
C GLY A 52 2.41 -0.50 -22.82
N PHE A 53 1.23 0.10 -22.58
CA PHE A 53 0.63 0.16 -21.24
C PHE A 53 0.20 -1.21 -20.72
N GLU A 54 -0.57 -1.98 -21.51
CA GLU A 54 -1.08 -3.29 -21.05
C GLU A 54 0.05 -4.27 -20.78
N ALA A 55 1.06 -4.32 -21.66
CA ALA A 55 2.27 -5.11 -21.45
C ALA A 55 3.04 -4.67 -20.19
N THR A 56 3.06 -3.36 -19.91
CA THR A 56 3.66 -2.81 -18.67
C THR A 56 2.86 -3.24 -17.44
N VAL A 57 1.53 -3.17 -17.47
CA VAL A 57 0.66 -3.65 -16.38
C VAL A 57 0.92 -5.13 -16.09
N ASP A 58 0.95 -5.96 -17.13
CA ASP A 58 1.20 -7.40 -16.97
C ASP A 58 2.61 -7.68 -16.44
N SER A 59 3.62 -6.94 -16.89
CA SER A 59 5.01 -7.05 -16.40
C SER A 59 5.13 -6.67 -14.92
N LEU A 60 4.46 -5.60 -14.50
CA LEU A 60 4.40 -5.15 -13.11
C LEU A 60 3.72 -6.20 -12.22
N LEU A 61 2.61 -6.80 -12.69
CA LEU A 61 1.90 -7.81 -11.93
C LEU A 61 2.67 -9.12 -11.83
N ARG A 62 3.34 -9.56 -12.89
CA ARG A 62 4.18 -10.78 -12.92
C ARG A 62 5.55 -10.60 -12.25
N ALA A 63 5.88 -9.40 -11.76
CA ALA A 63 7.14 -9.16 -11.06
C ALA A 63 7.34 -10.07 -9.85
N ARG A 64 6.24 -10.44 -9.15
CA ARG A 64 6.24 -11.36 -8.01
C ARG A 64 6.78 -12.77 -8.33
N ASP A 65 6.70 -13.17 -9.60
CA ASP A 65 7.07 -14.53 -10.05
C ASP A 65 8.57 -14.62 -10.36
N ARG A 66 9.31 -13.50 -10.21
CA ARG A 66 10.76 -13.40 -10.47
C ARG A 66 11.52 -13.20 -9.16
N PRO A 67 12.77 -13.68 -9.05
CA PRO A 67 13.63 -13.33 -7.93
C PRO A 67 13.83 -11.81 -7.84
N ASP A 68 13.77 -11.29 -6.61
CA ASP A 68 14.04 -9.88 -6.32
C ASP A 68 15.29 -9.76 -5.44
N PRO A 69 16.50 -9.89 -6.02
CA PRO A 69 17.75 -9.87 -5.24
C PRO A 69 18.05 -8.50 -4.63
N ALA A 70 17.40 -7.44 -5.14
CA ALA A 70 17.51 -6.10 -4.59
C ALA A 70 16.65 -5.91 -3.34
N ALA A 71 15.67 -6.80 -3.09
CA ALA A 71 14.83 -6.70 -1.92
C ALA A 71 15.57 -7.21 -0.67
N ALA A 72 15.76 -6.30 0.29
CA ALA A 72 16.41 -6.61 1.56
C ALA A 72 15.73 -7.79 2.27
N ALA A 73 16.54 -8.71 2.79
CA ALA A 73 16.08 -9.77 3.69
C ALA A 73 15.50 -9.14 4.97
N PRO A 74 14.44 -9.72 5.55
CA PRO A 74 13.91 -9.23 6.82
C PRO A 74 14.98 -9.24 7.91
N PRO A 75 14.93 -8.29 8.87
CA PRO A 75 15.83 -8.31 10.00
C PRO A 75 15.59 -9.57 10.83
N ASP A 76 16.68 -10.15 11.34
CA ASP A 76 16.59 -11.20 12.36
C ASP A 76 16.11 -10.57 13.67
N LEU A 77 14.82 -10.72 13.95
CA LEU A 77 14.17 -10.16 15.13
C LEU A 77 13.97 -11.27 16.14
N ASP A 78 14.77 -11.23 17.20
CA ASP A 78 14.55 -12.08 18.37
C ASP A 78 13.21 -11.72 19.03
N GLN A 79 12.25 -12.62 18.86
CA GLN A 79 10.92 -12.47 19.39
C GLN A 79 10.87 -12.55 20.92
N GLU A 80 11.76 -13.33 21.55
CA GLU A 80 11.86 -13.38 23.02
C GLU A 80 12.38 -12.04 23.56
N ALA A 81 13.27 -11.37 22.83
CA ALA A 81 13.77 -10.04 23.22
C ALA A 81 12.66 -8.96 23.22
N ASP A 82 11.55 -9.17 22.54
CA ASP A 82 10.38 -8.29 22.58
C ASP A 82 9.49 -8.51 23.80
N HIS A 83 9.67 -9.62 24.53
CA HIS A 83 8.91 -9.88 25.73
C HIS A 83 9.44 -8.98 26.83
N ARG A 84 8.52 -8.22 27.44
CA ARG A 84 8.88 -7.42 28.61
C ARG A 84 9.15 -8.37 29.78
N PRO A 85 10.35 -8.36 30.37
CA PRO A 85 10.62 -9.18 31.54
C PRO A 85 9.66 -8.81 32.68
N PRO A 86 9.10 -9.80 33.40
CA PRO A 86 8.15 -9.55 34.49
C PRO A 86 8.77 -8.78 35.65
N ASP A 87 10.09 -8.88 35.83
CA ASP A 87 10.89 -8.39 36.96
C ASP A 87 11.85 -7.24 36.58
N LEU A 88 11.42 -6.32 35.71
CA LEU A 88 12.14 -5.06 35.47
C LEU A 88 12.10 -4.14 36.71
N ALA A 89 12.86 -4.52 37.75
CA ALA A 89 12.84 -3.94 39.09
C ALA A 89 13.52 -2.57 39.15
N ASP A 90 14.64 -2.38 38.44
CA ASP A 90 15.38 -1.12 38.43
C ASP A 90 15.15 -0.27 37.16
N LYS A 91 15.53 1.01 37.25
CA LYS A 91 15.38 2.00 36.17
C LYS A 91 16.29 1.71 34.97
N ALA A 92 17.47 1.13 35.19
CA ALA A 92 18.46 0.87 34.15
C ALA A 92 17.99 -0.27 33.23
N ALA A 93 17.47 -1.37 33.79
CA ALA A 93 16.89 -2.48 33.04
C ALA A 93 15.69 -2.02 32.19
N ARG A 94 14.80 -1.18 32.75
CA ARG A 94 13.69 -0.58 31.99
C ARG A 94 14.17 0.28 30.82
N ALA A 95 15.21 1.09 31.04
CA ALA A 95 15.80 1.93 30.01
C ALA A 95 16.48 1.08 28.91
N ALA A 96 17.18 0.01 29.29
CA ALA A 96 17.81 -0.93 28.37
C ALA A 96 16.77 -1.66 27.49
N TYR A 97 15.71 -2.21 28.10
CA TYR A 97 14.60 -2.82 27.37
C TYR A 97 13.94 -1.82 26.40
N ALA A 98 13.61 -0.61 26.88
CA ALA A 98 13.00 0.42 26.04
C ALA A 98 13.93 0.92 24.93
N LYS A 99 15.24 0.88 25.13
CA LYS A 99 16.23 1.16 24.09
C LYS A 99 16.26 0.04 23.05
N GLY A 100 16.39 -1.22 23.46
CA GLY A 100 16.42 -2.36 22.54
C GLY A 100 15.15 -2.49 21.71
N LEU A 101 13.96 -2.29 22.31
CA LEU A 101 12.70 -2.31 21.57
C LEU A 101 12.61 -1.20 20.52
N ARG A 102 13.14 0.00 20.83
CA ARG A 102 13.22 1.11 19.87
C ARG A 102 14.16 0.79 18.72
N GLU A 103 15.32 0.22 19.00
CA GLU A 103 16.32 -0.16 17.98
C GLU A 103 15.76 -1.23 17.04
N ARG A 104 15.11 -2.27 17.56
CA ARG A 104 14.44 -3.30 16.73
C ARG A 104 13.26 -2.76 15.94
N THR A 105 12.48 -1.83 16.51
CA THR A 105 11.40 -1.14 15.78
C THR A 105 11.96 -0.28 14.64
N GLU A 106 13.05 0.44 14.87
CA GLU A 106 13.74 1.23 13.84
C GLU A 106 14.31 0.32 12.74
N ALA A 107 14.90 -0.83 13.11
CA ALA A 107 15.39 -1.82 12.15
C ALA A 107 14.26 -2.36 11.28
N LEU A 108 13.10 -2.71 11.86
CA LEU A 108 11.92 -3.17 11.13
C LEU A 108 11.39 -2.12 10.14
N ILE A 109 11.20 -0.88 10.59
CA ILE A 109 10.71 0.21 9.71
C ILE A 109 11.74 0.51 8.62
N GLY A 110 13.03 0.59 8.98
CA GLY A 110 14.13 0.84 8.06
C GLY A 110 14.24 -0.23 6.98
N TRP A 111 14.10 -1.50 7.35
CA TRP A 111 14.05 -2.63 6.42
C TRP A 111 12.92 -2.47 5.41
N TRP A 112 11.69 -2.20 5.86
CA TRP A 112 10.56 -2.13 4.94
C TRP A 112 10.69 -0.93 3.99
N LEU A 113 11.15 0.23 4.49
CA LEU A 113 11.48 1.39 3.65
C LEU A 113 12.55 1.05 2.60
N ARG A 114 13.63 0.38 3.00
CA ARG A 114 14.69 -0.07 2.07
C ARG A 114 14.14 -0.99 1.00
N ARG A 115 13.31 -1.95 1.41
CA ARG A 115 12.65 -2.89 0.51
C ARG A 115 11.74 -2.17 -0.49
N MET A 116 10.87 -1.26 -0.03
CA MET A 116 10.01 -0.45 -0.90
C MET A 116 10.79 0.42 -1.90
N VAL A 117 11.97 0.92 -1.52
CA VAL A 117 12.85 1.68 -2.42
C VAL A 117 13.51 0.77 -3.44
N ALA A 118 14.03 -0.39 -3.04
CA ALA A 118 14.89 -1.23 -3.88
C ALA A 118 14.16 -2.31 -4.72
N THR A 119 12.94 -2.69 -4.34
CA THR A 119 12.22 -3.83 -4.95
C THR A 119 12.00 -3.69 -6.45
N ALA A 120 12.11 -4.83 -7.14
CA ALA A 120 11.68 -5.03 -8.52
C ALA A 120 10.18 -5.39 -8.66
N ASP A 121 9.49 -5.69 -7.55
CA ASP A 121 8.05 -5.93 -7.46
C ASP A 121 7.36 -4.85 -6.58
N PRO A 122 7.29 -3.59 -7.06
CA PRO A 122 6.72 -2.50 -6.29
C PRO A 122 5.21 -2.69 -6.04
N VAL A 123 4.54 -3.49 -6.87
CA VAL A 123 3.10 -3.76 -6.74
C VAL A 123 2.80 -4.57 -5.48
N THR A 124 3.65 -5.52 -5.12
CA THR A 124 3.46 -6.31 -3.89
C THR A 124 3.66 -5.45 -2.66
N GLU A 125 4.69 -4.61 -2.62
CA GLU A 125 4.92 -3.74 -1.48
C GLU A 125 3.87 -2.63 -1.35
N LYS A 126 3.40 -2.06 -2.47
CA LYS A 126 2.30 -1.09 -2.50
C LYS A 126 1.01 -1.71 -1.96
N LEU A 127 0.70 -2.94 -2.35
CA LEU A 127 -0.47 -3.66 -1.87
C LEU A 127 -0.34 -4.09 -0.41
N THR A 128 0.88 -4.47 0.03
CA THR A 128 1.18 -4.75 1.44
C THR A 128 0.93 -3.51 2.30
N LEU A 129 1.37 -2.33 1.85
CA LEU A 129 1.11 -1.05 2.54
C LEU A 129 -0.40 -0.72 2.56
N PHE A 130 -1.12 -1.03 1.47
CA PHE A 130 -2.57 -0.90 1.45
C PHE A 130 -3.23 -1.77 2.53
N TRP A 131 -2.93 -3.07 2.55
CA TRP A 131 -3.49 -4.00 3.52
C TRP A 131 -3.10 -3.67 4.96
N HIS A 132 -1.88 -3.19 5.19
CA HIS A 132 -1.44 -2.75 6.51
C HIS A 132 -2.21 -1.53 7.01
N GLY A 133 -2.70 -0.69 6.11
CA GLY A 133 -3.63 0.39 6.43
C GLY A 133 -5.10 -0.04 6.49
N HIS A 134 -5.47 -1.18 5.89
CA HIS A 134 -6.83 -1.73 5.90
C HIS A 134 -7.08 -2.55 7.16
N PHE A 135 -6.21 -3.52 7.44
CA PHE A 135 -6.15 -4.31 8.66
C PHE A 135 -5.23 -3.63 9.69
N ALA A 136 -5.55 -2.39 10.03
CA ALA A 136 -4.66 -1.53 10.78
C ALA A 136 -4.30 -2.15 12.14
N THR A 137 -3.00 -2.39 12.35
CA THR A 137 -2.42 -2.95 13.57
C THR A 137 -1.24 -2.08 14.00
N SER A 138 -1.25 -1.60 15.25
CA SER A 138 -0.22 -0.65 15.73
C SER A 138 0.78 -1.30 16.69
N ILE A 139 2.06 -1.18 16.32
CA ILE A 139 3.19 -1.61 17.14
C ILE A 139 3.24 -0.90 18.51
N GLN A 140 2.59 0.26 18.65
CA GLN A 140 2.52 0.98 19.93
C GLN A 140 1.78 0.19 21.02
N LYS A 141 0.76 -0.58 20.64
CA LYS A 141 0.02 -1.47 21.56
C LYS A 141 0.55 -2.91 21.51
N VAL A 142 0.86 -3.43 20.32
CA VAL A 142 1.41 -4.80 20.17
C VAL A 142 2.77 -4.94 20.87
N ARG A 143 3.64 -3.92 20.72
CA ARG A 143 4.98 -3.84 21.32
C ARG A 143 5.88 -5.03 21.00
N SER A 144 5.78 -5.58 19.79
CA SER A 144 6.69 -6.60 19.27
C SER A 144 6.96 -6.38 17.78
N PRO A 145 8.14 -5.87 17.41
CA PRO A 145 8.66 -5.91 16.04
C PRO A 145 8.53 -7.28 15.37
N ALA A 146 8.82 -8.39 16.07
CA ALA A 146 8.74 -9.73 15.47
C ALA A 146 7.31 -10.10 15.04
N LEU A 147 6.30 -9.86 15.87
CA LEU A 147 4.91 -10.12 15.50
C LEU A 147 4.43 -9.19 14.36
N MET A 148 4.85 -7.93 14.37
CA MET A 148 4.52 -7.00 13.28
C MET A 148 5.18 -7.39 11.95
N LEU A 149 6.38 -7.97 11.99
CA LEU A 149 7.04 -8.53 10.81
C LEU A 149 6.26 -9.75 10.28
N ALA A 150 5.88 -10.68 11.15
CA ALA A 150 5.09 -11.86 10.76
C ALA A 150 3.77 -11.46 10.08
N GLN A 151 3.04 -10.49 10.66
CA GLN A 151 1.84 -9.95 10.04
C GLN A 151 2.14 -9.29 8.68
N ASN A 152 3.21 -8.50 8.55
CA ASN A 152 3.62 -7.90 7.28
C ASN A 152 3.87 -8.97 6.20
N GLU A 153 4.47 -10.09 6.56
CA GLU A 153 4.72 -11.22 5.66
C GLU A 153 3.43 -11.94 5.24
N ILE A 154 2.45 -12.08 6.15
CA ILE A 154 1.10 -12.55 5.80
C ILE A 154 0.48 -11.62 4.74
N LEU A 155 0.48 -10.31 5.00
CA LEU A 155 -0.09 -9.32 4.07
C LEU A 155 0.62 -9.34 2.71
N ARG A 156 1.95 -9.51 2.70
CA ARG A 156 2.74 -9.60 1.47
C ARG A 156 2.44 -10.87 0.68
N ARG A 157 2.41 -12.03 1.34
CA ARG A 157 2.24 -13.35 0.71
C ARG A 157 0.81 -13.57 0.22
N ALA A 158 -0.17 -13.26 1.06
CA ALA A 158 -1.59 -13.52 0.79
C ALA A 158 -2.31 -12.34 0.14
N GLY A 159 -1.73 -11.14 0.14
CA GLY A 159 -2.40 -9.90 -0.28
C GLY A 159 -2.89 -9.83 -1.71
N ARG A 160 -2.41 -10.70 -2.61
CA ARG A 160 -2.88 -10.84 -4.01
C ARG A 160 -3.69 -12.12 -4.26
N GLY A 161 -4.03 -12.85 -3.20
CA GLY A 161 -4.78 -14.09 -3.26
C GLY A 161 -6.28 -13.86 -3.00
N ARG A 162 -6.91 -14.88 -2.44
CA ARG A 162 -8.31 -14.80 -2.02
C ARG A 162 -8.44 -13.97 -0.75
N PHE A 163 -9.43 -13.08 -0.71
CA PHE A 163 -9.62 -12.17 0.42
C PHE A 163 -10.07 -12.85 1.71
N ASP A 164 -10.84 -13.94 1.61
CA ASP A 164 -11.24 -14.75 2.77
C ASP A 164 -10.03 -15.41 3.45
N GLU A 165 -9.12 -15.99 2.67
CA GLU A 165 -7.87 -16.56 3.18
C GLU A 165 -6.97 -15.50 3.84
N LEU A 166 -6.84 -14.32 3.21
CA LEU A 166 -6.13 -13.19 3.80
C LEU A 166 -6.77 -12.74 5.11
N THR A 167 -8.10 -12.60 5.12
CA THR A 167 -8.86 -12.16 6.30
C THR A 167 -8.72 -13.16 7.43
N LEU A 168 -8.78 -14.46 7.14
CA LEU A 168 -8.59 -15.52 8.13
C LEU A 168 -7.18 -15.51 8.71
N ALA A 169 -6.15 -15.44 7.85
CA ALA A 169 -4.77 -15.38 8.29
C ALA A 169 -4.50 -14.17 9.20
N VAL A 170 -5.06 -13.01 8.88
CA VAL A 170 -4.97 -11.80 9.72
C VAL A 170 -5.80 -11.92 11.01
N ALA A 171 -6.98 -12.55 10.96
CA ALA A 171 -7.82 -12.73 12.13
C ALA A 171 -7.18 -13.64 13.18
N GLN A 172 -6.41 -14.65 12.74
CA GLN A 172 -5.65 -15.56 13.60
C GLN A 172 -4.25 -15.03 13.96
N ASP A 173 -3.79 -13.95 13.32
CA ASP A 173 -2.47 -13.37 13.56
C ASP A 173 -2.34 -12.82 15.00
N PRO A 174 -1.27 -13.18 15.74
CA PRO A 174 -1.02 -12.69 17.09
C PRO A 174 -1.00 -11.16 17.23
N ALA A 175 -0.46 -10.42 16.25
CA ALA A 175 -0.41 -8.97 16.34
C ALA A 175 -1.83 -8.36 16.30
N MET A 176 -2.70 -8.88 15.42
CA MET A 176 -4.12 -8.49 15.35
C MET A 176 -4.87 -8.84 16.65
N LEU A 177 -4.69 -10.06 17.16
CA LEU A 177 -5.37 -10.50 18.38
C LEU A 177 -4.97 -9.69 19.62
N LEU A 178 -3.70 -9.26 19.70
CA LEU A 178 -3.23 -8.33 20.73
C LEU A 178 -3.74 -6.90 20.51
N TRP A 179 -3.80 -6.46 19.26
CA TRP A 179 -4.24 -5.12 18.89
C TRP A 179 -5.72 -4.86 19.23
N LEU A 180 -6.59 -5.84 19.01
CA LEU A 180 -8.03 -5.71 19.25
C LEU A 180 -8.51 -6.35 20.56
N ASP A 181 -7.59 -6.78 21.42
CA ASP A 181 -7.86 -7.52 22.66
C ASP A 181 -8.72 -8.79 22.45
N ALA A 182 -8.73 -9.33 21.23
CA ALA A 182 -9.49 -10.52 20.86
C ALA A 182 -9.00 -11.76 21.63
N GLY A 183 -7.72 -11.81 21.97
CA GLY A 183 -7.13 -12.83 22.84
C GLY A 183 -7.64 -12.84 24.29
N ARG A 184 -8.57 -11.96 24.68
CA ARG A 184 -9.23 -11.99 25.99
C ARG A 184 -10.70 -12.41 25.92
N ASN A 185 -11.21 -12.70 24.72
CA ASN A 185 -12.60 -13.06 24.49
C ASN A 185 -12.92 -14.46 25.06
N VAL A 186 -13.90 -14.58 25.95
CA VAL A 186 -14.30 -15.84 26.61
C VAL A 186 -15.80 -16.00 26.61
N LYS A 187 -16.30 -17.24 26.61
CA LYS A 187 -17.74 -17.54 26.63
C LYS A 187 -18.52 -16.89 27.78
N ALA A 188 -17.86 -16.67 28.92
CA ALA A 188 -18.49 -16.04 30.08
C ALA A 188 -18.67 -14.51 29.91
N ASN A 189 -17.92 -13.89 29.01
CA ASN A 189 -17.97 -12.46 28.71
C ASN A 189 -17.45 -12.24 27.28
N ALA A 190 -18.35 -12.36 26.30
CA ALA A 190 -18.01 -12.20 24.90
C ALA A 190 -17.62 -10.72 24.62
N ASN A 191 -16.44 -10.49 24.07
CA ASN A 191 -15.94 -9.17 23.71
C ASN A 191 -16.28 -8.87 22.25
N GLU A 192 -17.17 -7.90 22.04
CA GLU A 192 -17.68 -7.51 20.73
C GLU A 192 -16.70 -6.73 19.86
N ASN A 193 -15.63 -6.17 20.44
CA ASN A 193 -14.72 -5.26 19.74
C ASN A 193 -14.19 -5.85 18.43
N PHE A 194 -13.57 -7.04 18.49
CA PHE A 194 -13.02 -7.67 17.28
C PHE A 194 -14.08 -7.96 16.21
N ALA A 195 -15.24 -8.49 16.61
CA ALA A 195 -16.33 -8.81 15.70
C ALA A 195 -16.87 -7.54 15.01
N ARG A 196 -17.01 -6.45 15.76
CA ARG A 196 -17.44 -5.16 15.24
C ARG A 196 -16.45 -4.61 14.22
N GLU A 197 -15.16 -4.57 14.54
CA GLU A 197 -14.14 -4.05 13.62
C GLU A 197 -14.00 -4.91 12.35
N LEU A 198 -14.11 -6.24 12.48
CA LEU A 198 -14.13 -7.16 11.35
C LEU A 198 -15.26 -6.85 10.38
N MET A 199 -16.49 -6.68 10.89
CA MET A 199 -17.67 -6.38 10.09
C MET A 199 -17.63 -4.95 9.55
N GLU A 200 -17.35 -3.97 10.40
CA GLU A 200 -17.44 -2.54 10.07
C GLU A 200 -16.34 -2.07 9.15
N LEU A 201 -15.08 -2.32 9.51
CA LEU A 201 -13.94 -1.70 8.86
C LEU A 201 -13.30 -2.62 7.83
N PHE A 202 -13.27 -3.92 8.11
CA PHE A 202 -12.47 -4.85 7.30
C PHE A 202 -13.28 -5.49 6.18
N THR A 203 -14.56 -5.82 6.40
CA THR A 203 -15.28 -6.71 5.48
C THR A 203 -16.56 -6.12 4.90
N LEU A 204 -17.48 -5.54 5.67
CA LEU A 204 -18.84 -5.20 5.20
C LEU A 204 -19.07 -3.70 5.00
N GLY A 205 -18.47 -2.86 5.84
CA GLY A 205 -18.82 -1.44 5.94
C GLY A 205 -20.00 -1.19 6.90
N ILE A 206 -20.16 0.07 7.31
CA ILE A 206 -21.24 0.50 8.20
C ILE A 206 -22.61 0.24 7.57
N GLY A 207 -23.55 -0.30 8.36
CA GLY A 207 -24.95 -0.46 7.98
C GLY A 207 -25.26 -1.77 7.24
N ALA A 208 -24.27 -2.64 7.04
CA ALA A 208 -24.43 -3.94 6.37
C ALA A 208 -24.62 -5.12 7.33
N TYR A 209 -24.73 -4.86 8.64
CA TYR A 209 -24.93 -5.84 9.71
C TYR A 209 -25.70 -5.17 10.87
N GLY A 210 -26.32 -5.96 11.72
CA GLY A 210 -27.00 -5.51 12.93
C GLY A 210 -26.18 -5.74 14.21
N GLU A 211 -26.63 -5.12 15.29
CA GLU A 211 -26.00 -5.28 16.63
C GLU A 211 -26.05 -6.74 17.12
N THR A 212 -27.10 -7.48 16.76
CA THR A 212 -27.20 -8.91 17.06
C THR A 212 -26.11 -9.72 16.34
N ASP A 213 -25.78 -9.38 15.09
CA ASP A 213 -24.72 -10.07 14.33
C ASP A 213 -23.37 -9.88 15.03
N VAL A 214 -23.09 -8.67 15.52
CA VAL A 214 -21.85 -8.38 16.27
C VAL A 214 -21.75 -9.24 17.52
N ARG A 215 -22.82 -9.31 18.32
CA ARG A 215 -22.83 -10.10 19.56
C ARG A 215 -22.67 -11.59 19.30
N GLU A 216 -23.37 -12.11 18.30
CA GLU A 216 -23.34 -13.53 17.94
C GLU A 216 -21.99 -13.92 17.31
N ALA A 217 -21.40 -13.05 16.49
CA ALA A 217 -20.04 -13.23 16.00
C ALA A 217 -19.01 -13.15 17.13
N ALA A 218 -19.18 -12.25 18.09
CA ALA A 218 -18.32 -12.18 19.27
C ALA A 218 -18.30 -13.48 20.06
N ARG A 219 -19.47 -14.15 20.21
CA ARG A 219 -19.57 -15.49 20.79
C ARG A 219 -18.78 -16.52 19.98
N ALA A 220 -18.82 -16.46 18.65
CA ALA A 220 -18.09 -17.37 17.77
C ALA A 220 -16.56 -17.25 17.90
N PHE A 221 -16.04 -16.05 18.20
CA PHE A 221 -14.60 -15.83 18.42
C PHE A 221 -14.12 -16.14 19.85
N THR A 222 -15.00 -16.59 20.75
CA THR A 222 -14.59 -16.90 22.13
C THR A 222 -13.57 -18.03 22.17
N GLY A 223 -12.58 -17.94 23.06
CA GLY A 223 -11.54 -18.95 23.20
C GLY A 223 -10.36 -18.80 22.23
N TRP A 224 -10.43 -17.92 21.21
CA TRP A 224 -9.28 -17.58 20.37
C TRP A 224 -8.19 -16.91 21.19
N ARG A 225 -6.95 -17.38 21.08
CA ARG A 225 -5.81 -16.88 21.84
C ARG A 225 -4.58 -16.79 20.94
N ALA A 226 -3.78 -15.78 21.21
CA ALA A 226 -2.38 -15.79 20.84
C ALA A 226 -1.54 -15.48 22.06
N ASP A 227 -0.41 -16.17 22.18
CA ASP A 227 0.64 -15.79 23.11
C ASP A 227 1.70 -14.93 22.41
N ARG A 228 2.61 -14.35 23.20
CA ARG A 228 3.71 -13.55 22.66
C ARG A 228 4.79 -14.40 21.99
N SER A 229 4.71 -15.74 22.06
CA SER A 229 5.53 -16.65 21.24
C SER A 229 4.99 -16.79 19.81
N GLY A 230 3.92 -16.06 19.47
CA GLY A 230 3.42 -15.95 18.11
C GLY A 230 2.51 -17.12 17.71
N ARG A 231 2.10 -17.94 18.68
CA ARG A 231 1.27 -19.11 18.43
C ARG A 231 -0.20 -18.79 18.66
N PHE A 232 -1.00 -18.97 17.61
CA PHE A 232 -2.45 -18.99 17.69
C PHE A 232 -2.96 -20.33 18.26
N THR A 233 -3.97 -20.28 19.13
CA THR A 233 -4.65 -21.46 19.68
C THR A 233 -6.13 -21.17 19.94
N VAL A 234 -6.95 -22.22 19.95
CA VAL A 234 -8.36 -22.15 20.37
C VAL A 234 -8.54 -22.92 21.67
N LEU A 235 -8.86 -22.20 22.75
CA LEU A 235 -9.14 -22.79 24.05
C LEU A 235 -10.58 -23.27 24.13
N ALA A 236 -10.82 -24.54 23.77
CA ALA A 236 -12.16 -25.13 23.73
C ALA A 236 -12.99 -24.92 25.01
N ARG A 237 -12.37 -24.96 26.20
CA ARG A 237 -13.05 -24.73 27.49
C ARG A 237 -13.63 -23.31 27.62
N GLN A 238 -13.03 -22.34 26.93
CA GLN A 238 -13.40 -20.93 26.94
C GLN A 238 -14.24 -20.53 25.72
N HIS A 239 -14.44 -21.44 24.77
CA HIS A 239 -15.30 -21.23 23.61
C HIS A 239 -16.76 -21.49 23.94
N ASP A 240 -17.65 -20.69 23.38
CA ASP A 240 -19.10 -20.86 23.39
C ASP A 240 -19.48 -21.77 22.23
N SER A 241 -19.80 -23.03 22.51
CA SER A 241 -20.25 -24.01 21.52
C SER A 241 -21.77 -24.02 21.31
N GLY A 242 -22.48 -23.01 21.81
CA GLY A 242 -23.91 -22.87 21.61
C GLY A 242 -24.26 -22.48 20.17
N THR A 243 -25.53 -22.64 19.82
CA THR A 243 -26.08 -22.15 18.55
C THR A 243 -25.96 -20.62 18.49
N LYS A 244 -25.53 -20.12 17.33
CA LYS A 244 -25.34 -18.71 17.03
C LYS A 244 -26.01 -18.36 15.72
N THR A 245 -26.47 -17.12 15.57
CA THR A 245 -27.00 -16.61 14.30
C THR A 245 -26.22 -15.40 13.84
N VAL A 246 -25.55 -15.49 12.69
CA VAL A 246 -24.75 -14.40 12.11
C VAL A 246 -25.15 -14.21 10.66
N LEU A 247 -25.56 -12.99 10.29
CA LEU A 247 -26.01 -12.63 8.94
C LEU A 247 -27.08 -13.59 8.40
N GLY A 248 -28.03 -13.97 9.26
CA GLY A 248 -29.12 -14.90 8.93
C GLY A 248 -28.75 -16.38 8.90
N HIS A 249 -27.48 -16.75 9.13
CA HIS A 249 -27.04 -18.14 9.18
C HIS A 249 -27.02 -18.63 10.62
N THR A 250 -27.72 -19.72 10.90
CA THR A 250 -27.85 -20.29 12.26
C THR A 250 -27.14 -21.63 12.35
N GLY A 251 -26.28 -21.81 13.35
CA GLY A 251 -25.58 -23.06 13.61
C GLY A 251 -24.63 -22.98 14.80
N ASN A 252 -23.86 -24.03 15.06
CA ASN A 252 -22.75 -23.94 16.01
C ASN A 252 -21.53 -23.28 15.34
N LEU A 253 -21.66 -21.99 15.05
CA LEU A 253 -20.66 -21.23 14.29
C LEU A 253 -19.40 -20.97 15.13
N GLY A 254 -18.23 -21.22 14.55
CA GLY A 254 -16.91 -20.82 15.02
C GLY A 254 -16.42 -19.52 14.35
N GLY A 255 -15.24 -19.05 14.76
CA GLY A 255 -14.67 -17.82 14.20
C GLY A 255 -14.32 -17.94 12.71
N GLU A 256 -13.87 -19.11 12.27
CA GLU A 256 -13.64 -19.44 10.87
C GLU A 256 -14.92 -19.31 10.03
N ASP A 257 -16.04 -19.85 10.54
CA ASP A 257 -17.34 -19.74 9.86
C ASP A 257 -17.80 -18.29 9.75
N VAL A 258 -17.60 -17.48 10.81
CA VAL A 258 -17.93 -16.05 10.76
C VAL A 258 -17.12 -15.32 9.69
N ILE A 259 -15.83 -15.63 9.55
CA ILE A 259 -14.97 -15.00 8.54
C ILE A 259 -15.45 -15.36 7.13
N ASP A 260 -15.80 -16.62 6.89
CA ASP A 260 -16.38 -17.06 5.63
C ASP A 260 -17.69 -16.30 5.32
N LEU A 261 -18.61 -16.24 6.29
CA LEU A 261 -19.89 -15.55 6.15
C LEU A 261 -19.74 -14.05 5.84
N VAL A 262 -18.88 -13.33 6.57
CA VAL A 262 -18.74 -11.88 6.38
C VAL A 262 -18.00 -11.54 5.08
N THR A 263 -17.06 -12.38 4.63
CA THR A 263 -16.30 -12.12 3.40
C THR A 263 -17.09 -12.48 2.13
N HIS A 264 -18.05 -13.40 2.23
CA HIS A 264 -18.94 -13.78 1.14
C HIS A 264 -20.29 -13.05 1.16
N ALA A 265 -20.57 -12.24 2.19
CA ALA A 265 -21.78 -11.43 2.24
C ALA A 265 -21.85 -10.45 1.04
N PRO A 266 -23.04 -10.18 0.47
CA PRO A 266 -23.18 -9.32 -0.72
C PRO A 266 -22.60 -7.91 -0.61
N ALA A 267 -22.47 -7.39 0.62
CA ALA A 267 -21.85 -6.10 0.90
C ALA A 267 -20.31 -6.14 0.80
N SER A 268 -19.68 -7.29 1.08
CA SER A 268 -18.23 -7.36 1.24
C SER A 268 -17.42 -7.09 -0.03
N PRO A 269 -17.71 -7.72 -1.18
CA PRO A 269 -17.00 -7.40 -2.42
C PRO A 269 -17.05 -5.91 -2.77
N ARG A 270 -18.20 -5.26 -2.53
CA ARG A 270 -18.40 -3.82 -2.76
C ARG A 270 -17.58 -2.96 -1.81
N TRP A 271 -17.53 -3.33 -0.54
CA TRP A 271 -16.70 -2.67 0.45
C TRP A 271 -15.22 -2.76 0.06
N VAL A 272 -14.69 -3.96 -0.15
CA VAL A 272 -13.27 -4.19 -0.46
C VAL A 272 -12.85 -3.51 -1.77
N CYS A 273 -13.65 -3.65 -2.83
CA CYS A 273 -13.35 -3.01 -4.12
C CYS A 273 -13.40 -1.49 -4.04
N SER A 274 -14.32 -0.90 -3.26
CA SER A 274 -14.35 0.56 -3.06
C SER A 274 -13.14 1.08 -2.28
N ARG A 275 -12.61 0.29 -1.33
CA ARG A 275 -11.38 0.61 -0.59
C ARG A 275 -10.14 0.54 -1.49
N LEU A 276 -10.04 -0.48 -2.35
CA LEU A 276 -8.99 -0.58 -3.37
C LEU A 276 -9.04 0.62 -4.33
N TRP A 277 -10.20 0.91 -4.92
CA TRP A 277 -10.35 2.06 -5.82
C TRP A 277 -10.03 3.38 -5.13
N SER A 278 -10.53 3.59 -3.91
CA SER A 278 -10.26 4.79 -3.12
C SER A 278 -8.77 4.97 -2.80
N ARG A 279 -8.01 3.89 -2.65
CA ARG A 279 -6.56 3.97 -2.42
C ARG A 279 -5.75 4.25 -3.68
N TYR A 280 -6.14 3.67 -4.81
CA TYR A 280 -5.32 3.67 -6.03
C TYR A 280 -5.81 4.65 -7.11
N ALA A 281 -7.03 5.17 -7.02
CA ALA A 281 -7.63 5.99 -8.06
C ALA A 281 -8.20 7.30 -7.50
N ALA A 282 -9.36 7.23 -6.84
CA ALA A 282 -10.06 8.37 -6.23
C ALA A 282 -11.09 7.86 -5.21
N PRO A 283 -11.43 8.64 -4.16
CA PRO A 283 -12.44 8.23 -3.18
C PRO A 283 -13.79 7.90 -3.82
N VAL A 284 -14.34 6.73 -3.51
CA VAL A 284 -15.65 6.26 -3.99
C VAL A 284 -16.41 5.50 -2.90
N ALA A 285 -17.74 5.46 -3.01
CA ALA A 285 -18.59 4.65 -2.16
C ALA A 285 -18.73 3.20 -2.69
N PRO A 286 -19.17 2.23 -1.86
CA PRO A 286 -19.40 0.83 -2.29
C PRO A 286 -20.39 0.63 -3.44
N GLY A 287 -21.25 1.62 -3.71
CA GLY A 287 -22.22 1.58 -4.82
C GLY A 287 -21.75 2.24 -6.12
N ASP A 288 -20.53 2.78 -6.17
CA ASP A 288 -20.06 3.58 -7.30
C ASP A 288 -19.83 2.72 -8.57
N PRO A 289 -20.30 3.15 -9.76
CA PRO A 289 -20.10 2.39 -11.00
C PRO A 289 -18.61 2.23 -11.39
N ALA A 290 -17.71 3.08 -10.90
CA ALA A 290 -16.29 3.01 -11.19
C ALA A 290 -15.65 1.67 -10.77
N ILE A 291 -16.22 0.99 -9.75
CA ILE A 291 -15.71 -0.30 -9.27
C ILE A 291 -16.32 -1.53 -9.97
N ALA A 292 -17.19 -1.35 -10.97
CA ALA A 292 -17.88 -2.47 -11.62
C ALA A 292 -16.90 -3.49 -12.25
N GLY A 293 -15.85 -3.01 -12.92
CA GLY A 293 -14.83 -3.88 -13.52
C GLY A 293 -14.01 -4.64 -12.46
N LEU A 294 -13.74 -4.01 -11.31
CA LEU A 294 -13.08 -4.65 -10.18
C LEU A 294 -13.95 -5.75 -9.60
N LEU A 295 -15.24 -5.48 -9.37
CA LEU A 295 -16.17 -6.46 -8.82
C LEU A 295 -16.28 -7.69 -9.70
N ALA A 296 -16.33 -7.51 -11.02
CA ALA A 296 -16.37 -8.62 -11.97
C ALA A 296 -15.08 -9.47 -11.90
N ALA A 297 -13.91 -8.83 -11.80
CA ALA A 297 -12.64 -9.53 -11.71
C ALA A 297 -12.38 -10.18 -10.34
N TYR A 298 -12.83 -9.53 -9.26
CA TYR A 298 -12.79 -10.05 -7.90
C TYR A 298 -13.64 -11.32 -7.79
N GLY A 299 -14.86 -11.26 -8.35
CA GLY A 299 -15.73 -12.41 -8.58
C GLY A 299 -16.08 -13.22 -7.32
N PRO A 300 -16.66 -14.41 -7.49
CA PRO A 300 -16.94 -15.32 -6.37
C PRO A 300 -15.67 -15.92 -5.77
N GLY A 301 -14.52 -15.82 -6.45
CA GLY A 301 -13.23 -16.27 -5.93
C GLY A 301 -12.57 -15.28 -4.97
N LEU A 302 -13.14 -14.08 -4.80
CA LEU A 302 -12.60 -12.99 -3.96
C LEU A 302 -11.14 -12.65 -4.31
N ASP A 303 -10.79 -12.68 -5.60
CA ASP A 303 -9.41 -12.56 -6.08
C ASP A 303 -8.96 -11.10 -6.11
N THR A 304 -8.18 -10.74 -5.11
CA THR A 304 -7.62 -9.39 -4.94
C THR A 304 -6.59 -9.04 -6.02
N GLY A 305 -5.86 -10.02 -6.55
CA GLY A 305 -4.90 -9.83 -7.64
C GLY A 305 -5.60 -9.54 -8.96
N ALA A 306 -6.67 -10.27 -9.27
CA ALA A 306 -7.50 -10.03 -10.45
C ALA A 306 -8.21 -8.65 -10.37
N ALA A 307 -8.75 -8.30 -9.20
CA ALA A 307 -9.32 -6.97 -8.97
C ALA A 307 -8.29 -5.84 -9.17
N LEU A 308 -7.07 -6.02 -8.65
CA LEU A 308 -5.99 -5.06 -8.86
C LEU A 308 -5.61 -4.92 -10.34
N ARG A 309 -5.51 -6.02 -11.10
CA ARG A 309 -5.29 -5.95 -12.56
C ARG A 309 -6.38 -5.17 -13.26
N ALA A 310 -7.65 -5.46 -12.94
CA ALA A 310 -8.79 -4.75 -13.52
C ALA A 310 -8.78 -3.25 -13.19
N LEU A 311 -8.37 -2.87 -11.97
CA LEU A 311 -8.18 -1.47 -11.58
C LEU A 311 -7.10 -0.80 -12.43
N LEU A 312 -5.93 -1.42 -12.57
CA LEU A 312 -4.80 -0.81 -13.29
C LEU A 312 -5.07 -0.62 -14.78
N LEU A 313 -5.93 -1.46 -15.36
CA LEU A 313 -6.38 -1.36 -16.76
C LEU A 313 -7.64 -0.51 -16.93
N ALA A 314 -8.28 -0.09 -15.85
CA ALA A 314 -9.55 0.64 -15.94
C ALA A 314 -9.36 1.99 -16.66
N PRO A 315 -10.18 2.30 -17.69
CA PRO A 315 -10.14 3.60 -18.35
C PRO A 315 -10.33 4.76 -17.37
N GLY A 316 -11.19 4.56 -16.35
CA GLY A 316 -11.46 5.53 -15.30
C GLY A 316 -10.25 5.88 -14.42
N LEU A 317 -9.22 5.03 -14.34
CA LEU A 317 -8.00 5.32 -13.59
C LEU A 317 -7.28 6.55 -14.14
N ARG A 318 -7.23 6.68 -15.46
CA ARG A 318 -6.53 7.78 -16.14
C ARG A 318 -7.22 9.12 -15.90
N ALA A 319 -8.54 9.10 -15.75
CA ALA A 319 -9.33 10.28 -15.43
C ALA A 319 -9.09 10.81 -14.00
N THR A 320 -8.39 10.05 -13.13
CA THR A 320 -8.04 10.51 -11.78
C THR A 320 -6.69 11.22 -11.68
N ALA A 321 -6.02 11.47 -12.81
CA ALA A 321 -4.76 12.21 -12.84
C ALA A 321 -4.91 13.58 -12.16
N GLY A 322 -4.02 13.89 -11.22
CA GLY A 322 -4.05 15.09 -10.38
C GLY A 322 -5.18 15.13 -9.35
N GLY A 323 -5.89 14.02 -9.13
CA GLY A 323 -7.03 13.94 -8.21
C GLY A 323 -6.72 13.26 -6.87
N LEU A 324 -5.60 12.53 -6.76
CA LEU A 324 -5.28 11.76 -5.56
C LEU A 324 -4.04 12.32 -4.85
N VAL A 325 -4.22 12.69 -3.59
CA VAL A 325 -3.11 13.08 -2.71
C VAL A 325 -2.28 11.83 -2.37
N VAL A 326 -0.99 11.88 -2.70
CA VAL A 326 -0.03 10.81 -2.41
C VAL A 326 0.10 10.64 -0.88
N GLN A 327 0.25 9.39 -0.42
CA GLN A 327 0.49 9.13 1.01
C GLN A 327 1.93 9.52 1.40
N PRO A 328 2.19 10.02 2.62
CA PRO A 328 3.55 10.40 3.02
C PRO A 328 4.63 9.33 2.82
N VAL A 329 4.33 8.05 3.09
CA VAL A 329 5.27 6.93 2.85
C VAL A 329 5.58 6.81 1.36
N GLU A 330 4.55 6.89 0.51
CA GLU A 330 4.73 6.83 -0.94
C GLU A 330 5.52 8.02 -1.48
N TYR A 331 5.31 9.22 -0.93
CA TYR A 331 6.10 10.40 -1.25
C TYR A 331 7.57 10.17 -0.91
N VAL A 332 7.89 9.79 0.34
CA VAL A 332 9.27 9.59 0.78
C VAL A 332 9.97 8.51 -0.04
N VAL A 333 9.34 7.34 -0.21
CA VAL A 333 9.89 6.23 -1.02
C VAL A 333 10.06 6.66 -2.46
N GLY A 334 9.07 7.33 -3.06
CA GLY A 334 9.12 7.79 -4.45
C GLY A 334 10.22 8.80 -4.70
N VAL A 335 10.46 9.74 -3.77
CA VAL A 335 11.60 10.67 -3.86
C VAL A 335 12.93 9.91 -3.86
N LEU A 336 13.12 8.98 -2.93
CA LEU A 336 14.36 8.20 -2.86
C LEU A 336 14.58 7.37 -4.13
N ARG A 337 13.52 6.75 -4.67
CA ARG A 337 13.57 6.00 -5.93
C ARG A 337 13.92 6.88 -7.13
N ALA A 338 13.24 8.02 -7.29
CA ALA A 338 13.47 8.93 -8.41
C ALA A 338 14.90 9.49 -8.41
N LEU A 339 15.44 9.77 -7.22
CA LEU A 339 16.81 10.27 -7.03
C LEU A 339 17.87 9.15 -6.93
N ARG A 340 17.49 7.88 -7.11
CA ARG A 340 18.37 6.70 -7.01
C ARG A 340 19.14 6.62 -5.68
N LEU A 341 18.51 7.04 -4.59
CA LEU A 341 19.08 7.00 -3.25
C LEU A 341 18.67 5.71 -2.54
N ALA A 342 19.67 4.98 -2.02
CA ALA A 342 19.44 3.81 -1.19
C ALA A 342 19.19 4.19 0.28
N VAL A 343 18.40 3.37 0.98
CA VAL A 343 18.27 3.44 2.45
C VAL A 343 19.37 2.57 3.06
N PRO A 344 20.35 3.13 3.79
CA PRO A 344 21.45 2.36 4.33
C PRO A 344 21.00 1.38 5.42
N GLU A 345 21.80 0.34 5.65
CA GLU A 345 21.62 -0.56 6.80
C GLU A 345 21.80 0.18 8.14
N PRO A 346 21.13 -0.26 9.23
CA PRO A 346 21.36 0.30 10.55
C PRO A 346 22.85 0.23 10.92
N GLY A 347 23.41 1.33 11.43
CA GLY A 347 24.80 1.38 11.88
C GLY A 347 25.86 1.51 10.79
N ALA A 348 25.50 1.55 9.50
CA ALA A 348 26.44 1.90 8.43
C ALA A 348 27.04 3.30 8.70
N ALA A 349 28.34 3.49 8.45
CA ALA A 349 29.00 4.78 8.63
C ALA A 349 28.32 5.85 7.76
N THR A 350 27.49 6.70 8.38
CA THR A 350 26.45 7.42 7.64
C THR A 350 26.92 8.62 6.83
N GLY A 351 28.18 9.06 6.92
CA GLY A 351 28.76 10.15 6.11
C GLY A 351 27.74 11.21 5.63
N ALA A 352 27.74 11.52 4.33
CA ALA A 352 26.70 12.32 3.69
C ALA A 352 25.36 11.55 3.53
N ALA A 353 25.33 10.22 3.58
CA ALA A 353 24.11 9.39 3.49
C ALA A 353 23.12 9.56 4.68
N GLY A 354 23.41 10.44 5.65
CA GLY A 354 22.62 10.64 6.85
C GLY A 354 21.16 11.02 6.60
N ALA A 355 20.83 11.73 5.51
CA ALA A 355 19.43 12.14 5.24
C ALA A 355 18.51 10.96 4.89
N ALA A 356 19.05 9.90 4.28
CA ALA A 356 18.32 8.68 3.93
C ALA A 356 18.36 7.61 5.03
N ALA A 357 19.05 7.87 6.15
CA ALA A 357 19.15 6.92 7.25
C ALA A 357 17.78 6.62 7.90
N PRO A 358 17.52 5.37 8.34
CA PRO A 358 16.23 4.95 8.92
C PRO A 358 15.68 5.90 10.00
N SER A 359 16.46 6.26 11.02
CA SER A 359 16.05 7.22 12.06
C SER A 359 15.58 8.58 11.51
N ARG A 360 16.26 9.11 10.47
CA ARG A 360 15.89 10.38 9.84
C ARG A 360 14.62 10.25 9.02
N LEU A 361 14.48 9.18 8.24
CA LEU A 361 13.26 8.91 7.48
C LEU A 361 12.06 8.71 8.41
N ILE A 362 12.23 8.01 9.53
CA ILE A 362 11.19 7.87 10.57
C ILE A 362 10.81 9.23 11.14
N ALA A 363 11.77 10.12 11.39
CA ALA A 363 11.50 11.48 11.88
C ALA A 363 10.72 12.32 10.84
N VAL A 364 11.09 12.22 9.56
CA VAL A 364 10.35 12.84 8.46
C VAL A 364 8.91 12.31 8.41
N LEU A 365 8.75 11.00 8.32
CA LEU A 365 7.44 10.33 8.25
C LEU A 365 6.55 10.64 9.45
N ARG A 366 7.14 10.80 10.64
CA ARG A 366 6.42 11.27 11.83
C ARG A 366 5.94 12.70 11.68
N GLY A 367 6.77 13.60 11.16
CA GLY A 367 6.39 14.98 10.85
C GLY A 367 5.35 15.12 9.73
N LEU A 368 5.23 14.09 8.87
CA LEU A 368 4.20 14.00 7.83
C LEU A 368 2.96 13.20 8.28
N GLY A 369 2.96 12.59 9.47
CA GLY A 369 1.81 11.90 10.04
C GLY A 369 1.61 10.44 9.63
N GLN A 370 2.58 9.77 9.00
CA GLN A 370 2.45 8.37 8.59
C GLN A 370 3.77 7.59 8.77
N VAL A 371 3.96 6.99 9.94
CA VAL A 371 5.09 6.08 10.20
C VAL A 371 4.62 4.63 9.99
N PRO A 372 5.30 3.80 9.16
CA PRO A 372 4.97 2.38 9.00
C PRO A 372 4.86 1.66 10.35
N PHE A 373 3.96 0.67 10.45
CA PHE A 373 3.62 -0.06 11.69
C PHE A 373 2.98 0.78 12.82
N VAL A 374 2.70 2.07 12.59
CA VAL A 374 2.09 2.97 13.59
C VAL A 374 0.81 3.64 13.06
N PRO A 375 -0.23 2.89 12.65
CA PRO A 375 -1.54 3.48 12.42
C PRO A 375 -2.08 4.10 13.73
N PRO A 376 -2.73 5.27 13.66
CA PRO A 376 -3.25 5.97 14.85
C PRO A 376 -4.51 5.33 15.44
N SER A 377 -5.26 4.54 14.66
CA SER A 377 -6.46 3.83 15.10
C SER A 377 -6.69 2.55 14.27
N VAL A 378 -7.74 1.79 14.60
CA VAL A 378 -8.19 0.61 13.85
C VAL A 378 -8.65 0.97 12.43
N GLY A 379 -9.04 2.23 12.20
CA GLY A 379 -9.35 2.76 10.87
C GLY A 379 -8.14 3.04 9.97
N GLY A 380 -6.91 2.87 10.49
CA GLY A 380 -5.68 3.16 9.76
C GLY A 380 -5.29 4.64 9.78
N TRP A 381 -4.57 5.10 8.75
CA TRP A 381 -4.17 6.50 8.61
C TRP A 381 -5.24 7.34 7.91
N PRO A 382 -5.36 8.63 8.24
CA PRO A 382 -6.19 9.56 7.47
C PRO A 382 -5.81 9.56 5.98
N ALA A 383 -6.82 9.56 5.11
CA ALA A 383 -6.64 9.68 3.67
C ALA A 383 -6.61 11.15 3.22
N GLY A 384 -6.11 11.39 2.01
CA GLY A 384 -6.20 12.70 1.35
C GLY A 384 -5.31 13.78 1.98
N GLY A 385 -5.86 14.99 2.11
CA GLY A 385 -5.11 16.20 2.43
C GLY A 385 -4.64 16.37 3.89
N ALA A 386 -4.82 15.37 4.76
CA ALA A 386 -4.52 15.50 6.20
C ALA A 386 -3.08 15.93 6.51
N TRP A 387 -2.14 15.60 5.63
CA TRP A 387 -0.72 15.97 5.74
C TRP A 387 -0.33 17.18 4.88
N LEU A 388 -1.28 17.89 4.27
CA LEU A 388 -1.03 19.12 3.50
C LEU A 388 -1.07 20.38 4.39
N THR A 389 -0.42 20.31 5.54
CA THR A 389 -0.35 21.40 6.52
C THR A 389 0.94 22.22 6.37
N THR A 390 0.98 23.42 6.93
CA THR A 390 2.20 24.26 6.95
C THR A 390 3.39 23.54 7.59
N ALA A 391 3.18 22.83 8.69
CA ALA A 391 4.22 22.06 9.39
C ALA A 391 4.76 20.89 8.54
N ALA A 392 3.86 20.18 7.85
CA ALA A 392 4.24 19.10 6.95
C ALA A 392 4.97 19.64 5.71
N SER A 393 4.58 20.81 5.18
CA SER A 393 5.31 21.49 4.10
C SER A 393 6.75 21.83 4.51
N LEU A 394 6.98 22.37 5.72
CA LEU A 394 8.34 22.60 6.21
C LEU A 394 9.14 21.30 6.34
N THR A 395 8.51 20.23 6.83
CA THR A 395 9.13 18.90 6.92
C THR A 395 9.51 18.38 5.53
N ARG A 396 8.62 18.51 4.53
CA ARG A 396 8.91 18.16 3.14
C ARG A 396 10.06 18.98 2.56
N THR A 397 10.08 20.29 2.77
CA THR A 397 11.15 21.16 2.28
C THR A 397 12.50 20.72 2.83
N ARG A 398 12.59 20.51 4.15
CA ARG A 398 13.83 20.03 4.79
C ARG A 398 14.27 18.68 4.25
N PHE A 399 13.33 17.75 4.07
CA PHE A 399 13.62 16.44 3.49
C PHE A 399 14.12 16.56 2.04
N ALA A 400 13.39 17.28 1.18
CA ALA A 400 13.72 17.49 -0.24
C ALA A 400 15.09 18.15 -0.41
N THR A 401 15.39 19.21 0.35
CA THR A 401 16.71 19.86 0.36
C THR A 401 17.82 18.91 0.80
N ALA A 402 17.56 18.08 1.82
CA ALA A 402 18.57 17.15 2.33
C ALA A 402 18.91 16.06 1.30
N VAL A 403 17.90 15.45 0.66
CA VAL A 403 18.12 14.35 -0.30
C VAL A 403 18.66 14.83 -1.66
N THR A 404 18.26 16.02 -2.12
CA THR A 404 18.86 16.63 -3.34
C THR A 404 20.31 17.05 -3.12
N GLY A 405 20.72 17.26 -1.87
CA GLY A 405 22.13 17.44 -1.51
C GLY A 405 22.99 16.18 -1.71
N LEU A 406 22.36 14.99 -1.78
CA LEU A 406 23.03 13.69 -1.89
C LEU A 406 22.94 13.08 -3.28
N ALA A 407 21.89 13.42 -4.02
CA ALA A 407 21.59 12.83 -5.30
C ALA A 407 22.55 13.31 -6.39
N ASP A 408 22.84 12.42 -7.34
CA ASP A 408 23.43 12.81 -8.62
C ASP A 408 22.37 13.54 -9.45
N LEU A 409 22.60 14.84 -9.66
CA LEU A 409 21.71 15.71 -10.42
C LEU A 409 22.24 16.01 -11.84
N SER A 410 23.28 15.30 -12.31
CA SER A 410 23.79 15.41 -13.68
C SER A 410 22.70 15.30 -14.77
N PRO A 411 21.63 14.47 -14.64
CA PRO A 411 20.58 14.41 -15.65
C PRO A 411 19.80 15.72 -15.84
N VAL A 412 19.91 16.65 -14.89
CA VAL A 412 19.33 17.99 -14.93
C VAL A 412 20.40 19.05 -15.10
N ALA A 413 21.56 18.92 -14.44
CA ALA A 413 22.61 19.92 -14.49
C ALA A 413 23.24 20.05 -15.88
N ASP A 414 23.37 18.93 -16.60
CA ASP A 414 24.10 18.84 -17.86
C ASP A 414 23.26 19.24 -19.09
N VAL A 415 21.96 19.52 -18.90
CA VAL A 415 21.11 20.07 -19.98
C VAL A 415 21.07 21.60 -19.94
N PRO A 416 20.85 22.28 -21.08
CA PRO A 416 20.74 23.74 -21.14
C PRO A 416 19.67 24.29 -20.18
N PRO A 417 19.87 25.47 -19.55
CA PRO A 417 18.91 26.03 -18.59
C PRO A 417 17.47 26.11 -19.09
N GLY A 418 17.25 26.35 -20.39
CA GLY A 418 15.92 26.37 -21.00
C GLY A 418 15.19 25.02 -21.00
N GLU A 419 15.91 23.90 -20.89
CA GLU A 419 15.37 22.53 -20.94
C GLU A 419 15.29 21.86 -19.56
N ARG A 420 15.89 22.47 -18.52
CA ARG A 420 16.02 21.87 -17.19
C ARG A 420 14.68 21.57 -16.52
N VAL A 421 13.65 22.39 -16.74
CA VAL A 421 12.31 22.16 -16.18
C VAL A 421 11.69 20.86 -16.72
N ASP A 422 11.90 20.59 -18.01
CA ASP A 422 11.44 19.34 -18.63
C ASP A 422 12.33 18.15 -18.26
N ALA A 423 13.64 18.36 -18.08
CA ALA A 423 14.54 17.34 -17.55
C ALA A 423 14.15 16.93 -16.12
N VAL A 424 13.76 17.88 -15.28
CA VAL A 424 13.22 17.59 -13.94
C VAL A 424 11.88 16.85 -14.00
N ALA A 425 11.00 17.21 -14.93
CA ALA A 425 9.75 16.47 -15.15
C ALA A 425 10.04 14.99 -15.47
N ARG A 426 11.02 14.75 -16.36
CA ARG A 426 11.47 13.40 -16.72
C ARG A 426 12.10 12.66 -15.54
N LEU A 427 13.01 13.30 -14.80
CA LEU A 427 13.67 12.73 -13.61
C LEU A 427 12.65 12.25 -12.57
N LEU A 428 11.65 13.09 -12.30
CA LEU A 428 10.65 12.85 -11.26
C LEU A 428 9.42 12.10 -11.77
N SER A 429 9.41 11.68 -13.04
CA SER A 429 8.25 11.03 -13.67
C SER A 429 6.96 11.83 -13.48
N VAL A 430 7.03 13.14 -13.67
CA VAL A 430 5.88 14.06 -13.67
C VAL A 430 5.48 14.31 -15.13
N PRO A 431 4.25 13.97 -15.53
CA PRO A 431 3.83 14.09 -16.93
C PRO A 431 3.96 15.51 -17.49
N ALA A 432 3.51 16.50 -16.71
CA ALA A 432 3.54 17.90 -17.06
C ALA A 432 3.45 18.74 -15.80
N TRP A 433 4.02 19.95 -15.88
CA TRP A 433 3.83 21.00 -14.90
C TRP A 433 2.72 21.95 -15.38
N SER A 434 1.84 22.38 -14.49
CA SER A 434 0.95 23.51 -14.77
C SER A 434 1.77 24.75 -15.12
N THR A 435 1.17 25.71 -15.83
CA THR A 435 1.83 26.97 -16.19
C THR A 435 2.42 27.65 -14.96
N ARG A 436 1.64 27.75 -13.87
CA ARG A 436 2.07 28.35 -12.60
C ARG A 436 3.28 27.63 -11.99
N THR A 437 3.27 26.30 -11.97
CA THR A 437 4.41 25.53 -11.45
C THR A 437 5.63 25.70 -12.36
N ARG A 438 5.44 25.65 -13.69
CA ARG A 438 6.51 25.84 -14.67
C ARG A 438 7.18 27.21 -14.54
N ASP A 439 6.42 28.28 -14.32
CA ASP A 439 6.97 29.63 -14.12
C ASP A 439 7.83 29.69 -12.85
N ALA A 440 7.33 29.12 -11.74
CA ALA A 440 8.08 29.05 -10.49
C ALA A 440 9.36 28.21 -10.60
N LEU A 441 9.32 27.08 -11.30
CA LEU A 441 10.49 26.25 -11.58
C LEU A 441 11.49 26.95 -12.50
N SER A 442 11.00 27.66 -13.52
CA SER A 442 11.84 28.40 -14.47
C SER A 442 12.67 29.49 -13.79
N ALA A 443 12.16 30.10 -12.71
CA ALA A 443 12.90 31.06 -11.91
C ALA A 443 14.12 30.44 -11.17
N ALA A 444 14.13 29.12 -10.96
CA ALA A 444 15.24 28.39 -10.33
C ALA A 444 16.08 27.59 -11.34
N ARG A 445 15.88 27.78 -12.66
CA ARG A 445 16.54 26.96 -13.70
C ARG A 445 18.07 26.99 -13.65
N ASP A 446 18.66 28.06 -13.12
CA ASP A 446 20.11 28.22 -13.08
C ASP A 446 20.76 27.46 -11.92
N ASP A 447 19.98 27.01 -10.92
CA ASP A 447 20.42 26.15 -9.81
C ASP A 447 19.69 24.79 -9.88
N PRO A 448 20.31 23.74 -10.45
CA PRO A 448 19.70 22.41 -10.56
C PRO A 448 19.24 21.82 -9.22
N ARG A 449 19.95 22.10 -8.11
CA ARG A 449 19.58 21.57 -6.80
C ARG A 449 18.33 22.27 -6.28
N GLN A 450 18.27 23.59 -6.39
CA GLN A 450 17.07 24.35 -6.03
C GLN A 450 15.89 23.96 -6.91
N LEU A 451 16.10 23.81 -8.22
CA LEU A 451 15.07 23.40 -9.18
C LEU A 451 14.45 22.05 -8.81
N VAL A 452 15.28 21.02 -8.58
CA VAL A 452 14.78 19.68 -8.19
C VAL A 452 14.08 19.74 -6.84
N THR A 453 14.61 20.51 -5.88
CA THR A 453 13.97 20.70 -4.57
C THR A 453 12.57 21.30 -4.72
N LEU A 454 12.40 22.36 -5.50
CA LEU A 454 11.10 22.99 -5.72
C LEU A 454 10.12 22.05 -6.44
N ALA A 455 10.60 21.26 -7.40
CA ALA A 455 9.77 20.31 -8.13
C ALA A 455 9.25 19.17 -7.25
N LEU A 456 10.03 18.71 -6.27
CA LEU A 456 9.57 17.75 -5.27
C LEU A 456 8.47 18.31 -4.34
N LEU A 457 8.40 19.62 -4.21
CA LEU A 457 7.40 20.32 -3.40
C LEU A 457 6.17 20.75 -4.21
N ALA A 458 6.20 20.56 -5.52
CA ALA A 458 5.13 21.01 -6.41
C ALA A 458 3.84 20.20 -6.22
N PRO A 459 2.66 20.82 -6.41
CA PRO A 459 1.38 20.13 -6.34
C PRO A 459 1.31 18.88 -7.22
N GLU A 460 1.86 18.94 -8.43
CA GLU A 460 1.84 17.84 -9.41
C GLU A 460 2.68 16.61 -8.97
N TYR A 461 3.56 16.77 -7.98
CA TYR A 461 4.29 15.65 -7.39
C TYR A 461 3.58 15.07 -6.16
N VAL A 462 2.85 15.91 -5.42
CA VAL A 462 2.15 15.56 -4.16
C VAL A 462 0.71 15.11 -4.42
N VAL A 463 0.10 15.54 -5.52
CA VAL A 463 -1.24 15.21 -5.98
C VAL A 463 -1.12 14.69 -7.41
N THR A 464 -1.47 13.43 -7.60
CA THR A 464 -1.14 12.64 -8.78
C THR A 464 -2.37 12.03 -9.41
#